data_AF-A0A4R2KZ17-F1
#
_entry.id   AF-A0A4R2KZ17-F1
#
_cell.length_a   1.000
_cell.length_b   1.000
_cell.length_c   1.000
_cell.angle_alpha   90.00
_cell.angle_beta   90.00
_cell.angle_gamma   90.00
#
_symmetry.space_group_name_H-M   'P 1'
#
loop_
_entity.id
_entity.type
_entity.pdbx_description
1 polymer ?
#
loop_
_entity_poly.entity_id
_entity_poly.type
_entity_poly.pdbx_seq_one_letter_code
_entity_poly.pdbx_strand_id
1 'polypeptide(L)' 'MEEEKYAATYKFGNTTVHVVAPKPKSKEEIDRILEEYHKAGWAIIHELIEKGEDV' A
#
# COMPACT_ATOMS: atom_id res chain seq x y z
N MET A 1 7.65 -4.79 25.63
CA MET A 1 6.44 -4.16 25.11
C MET A 1 6.91 -3.00 24.27
N GLU A 2 6.85 -3.12 22.94
CA GLU A 2 7.22 -2.02 22.04
C GLU A 2 6.24 -0.87 22.27
N GLU A 3 6.74 0.33 22.57
CA GLU A 3 5.94 1.55 22.59
C GLU A 3 5.33 1.75 21.20
N GLU A 4 4.02 1.61 21.07
CA GLU A 4 3.30 1.96 19.85
C GLU A 4 3.53 3.44 19.56
N LYS A 5 4.34 3.74 18.53
CA LYS A 5 4.58 5.11 18.06
C LYS A 5 3.34 5.62 17.35
N TYR A 6 2.42 6.23 18.10
CA TYR A 6 1.26 6.90 17.55
C TYR A 6 1.71 8.08 16.67
N ALA A 7 1.21 8.12 15.44
CA ALA A 7 1.44 9.20 14.49
C ALA A 7 0.68 10.47 14.85
N ALA A 8 -0.47 10.34 15.51
CA ALA A 8 -1.20 11.44 16.11
C ALA A 8 -2.01 10.96 17.31
N THR A 9 -2.33 11.87 18.23
CA THR A 9 -3.29 11.62 19.31
C THR A 9 -4.27 12.78 19.38
N TYR A 10 -5.57 12.48 19.36
CA TYR A 10 -6.64 13.47 19.49
C TYR A 10 -7.45 13.22 20.75
N LYS A 11 -7.96 14.29 21.37
CA LYS A 11 -8.79 14.19 22.57
C LYS A 11 -10.13 14.89 22.37
N PHE A 12 -11.21 14.15 22.58
CA PHE A 12 -12.59 14.61 22.44
C PHE A 12 -13.34 14.33 23.75
N GLY A 13 -13.46 15.34 24.61
CA GLY A 13 -14.02 15.17 25.95
C GLY A 13 -13.25 14.13 26.76
N ASN A 14 -13.90 13.01 27.10
CA ASN A 14 -13.31 11.86 27.79
C ASN A 14 -12.68 10.81 26.86
N THR A 15 -12.76 10.98 25.54
CA THR A 15 -12.23 10.01 24.57
C THR A 15 -10.85 10.44 24.07
N THR A 16 -9.91 9.50 24.04
CA THR A 16 -8.59 9.67 23.41
C THR A 16 -8.50 8.76 22.19
N VAL A 17 -8.17 9.33 21.04
CA VAL A 17 -7.98 8.61 19.78
C VAL A 17 -6.50 8.59 19.46
N HIS A 18 -5.93 7.40 19.32
CA HIS A 18 -4.55 7.21 18.90
C HIS A 18 -4.52 6.78 17.43
N VAL A 19 -3.87 7.56 16.58
CA VAL A 19 -3.66 7.22 15.17
C VAL A 19 -2.34 6.48 15.05
N VAL A 20 -2.38 5.20 14.70
CA VAL A 20 -1.18 4.42 14.39
C VAL A 20 -0.94 4.54 12.89
N ALA A 21 0.05 5.34 12.48
CA ALA A 21 0.52 5.29 11.09
C ALA A 21 1.69 4.30 11.01
N PRO A 22 1.66 3.34 10.07
CA PRO A 22 2.84 2.53 9.80
C PRO A 22 3.98 3.44 9.34
N LYS A 23 5.23 3.01 9.53
CA LYS A 23 6.38 3.75 9.03
C LYS A 23 6.20 4.00 7.53
N PRO A 24 6.44 5.23 7.04
CA PRO A 24 6.37 5.50 5.60
C PRO A 24 7.38 4.58 4.90
N LYS A 25 6.94 3.97 3.80
CA LYS A 25 7.80 3.14 2.96
C LYS A 25 8.87 4.02 2.31
N SER A 26 10.07 3.49 2.09
CA SER A 26 11.09 4.20 1.31
C SER A 26 10.63 4.33 -0.14
N LYS A 27 11.18 5.32 -0.86
CA LYS A 27 10.89 5.48 -2.29
C LYS A 27 11.25 4.22 -3.08
N GLU A 28 12.39 3.60 -2.78
CA GLU A 28 12.84 2.35 -3.40
C GLU A 28 11.85 1.20 -3.20
N GLU A 29 11.28 1.06 -1.98
CA GLU A 29 10.29 0.02 -1.72
C GLU A 29 8.98 0.28 -2.47
N ILE A 30 8.55 1.54 -2.56
CA ILE A 30 7.38 1.94 -3.36
C ILE A 30 7.62 1.65 -4.84
N ASP A 31 8.77 2.03 -5.38
CA ASP A 31 9.13 1.84 -6.79
C ASP A 31 9.16 0.34 -7.14
N ARG A 32 9.71 -0.50 -6.25
CA ARG A 32 9.69 -1.96 -6.40
C ARG A 32 8.26 -2.51 -6.44
N ILE A 33 7.41 -2.09 -5.50
CA ILE A 33 6.01 -2.53 -5.45
C ILE A 33 5.28 -2.13 -6.74
N LEU A 34 5.48 -0.92 -7.23
CA LEU A 34 4.90 -0.44 -8.49
C LEU A 34 5.37 -1.27 -9.68
N GLU A 35 6.66 -1.62 -9.74
CA GLU A 35 7.19 -2.49 -10.79
C GLU A 35 6.52 -3.87 -10.79
N GLU A 36 6.27 -4.45 -9.61
CA GLU A 36 5.55 -5.74 -9.51
C GLU A 36 4.09 -5.64 -9.97
N TYR A 37 3.39 -4.55 -9.62
CA TYR A 37 2.04 -4.30 -10.14
C TYR A 37 2.03 -4.16 -11.67
N HIS A 38 2.99 -3.42 -12.24
CA HIS A 38 3.09 -3.30 -13.69
C HIS A 38 3.38 -4.64 -14.36
N LYS A 39 4.28 -5.46 -13.79
CA LYS A 39 4.57 -6.81 -14.30
C LYS A 39 3.33 -7.71 -14.28
N ALA A 40 2.59 -7.71 -13.16
CA ALA A 40 1.35 -8.48 -13.04
C ALA A 40 0.30 -8.01 -14.06
N GLY A 41 0.12 -6.68 -14.19
CA GLY A 41 -0.81 -6.10 -15.18
C GLY A 41 -0.45 -6.48 -16.61
N TRP A 42 0.84 -6.37 -16.97
CA TRP A 42 1.31 -6.78 -18.29
C TRP A 42 1.13 -8.28 -18.54
N ALA A 43 1.41 -9.13 -17.55
CA ALA A 43 1.20 -10.57 -17.67
C ALA A 43 -0.28 -10.89 -17.96
N ILE A 44 -1.21 -10.23 -17.28
CA ILE A 44 -2.65 -10.38 -17.52
C ILE A 44 -3.01 -9.92 -18.94
N ILE A 45 -2.55 -8.75 -19.36
CA ILE A 45 -2.81 -8.23 -20.71
C ILE A 45 -2.27 -9.19 -21.78
N HIS A 46 -1.05 -9.70 -21.61
CA HIS A 46 -0.46 -10.67 -22.52
C HIS A 46 -1.30 -11.94 -22.62
N GLU A 47 -1.76 -12.48 -21.48
CA GLU A 47 -2.62 -13.66 -21.46
C GLU A 47 -3.95 -13.42 -22.20
N LEU A 48 -4.57 -12.25 -22.04
CA LEU A 48 -5.81 -11.89 -22.74
C LEU A 48 -5.61 -11.78 -24.26
N ILE A 49 -4.52 -11.13 -24.69
CA ILE A 49 -4.14 -11.05 -26.11
C ILE A 49 -3.91 -12.45 -26.70
N GLU A 50 -3.19 -13.32 -25.99
CA GLU A 50 -2.94 -14.71 -26.43
C GLU A 50 -4.23 -15.51 -26.58
N LYS A 51 -5.24 -15.24 -25.74
CA LYS A 51 -6.57 -15.86 -25.83
C LYS A 51 -7.46 -15.25 -26.91
N GLY A 52 -7.03 -14.17 -27.56
CA GLY A 52 -7.81 -13.45 -28.57
C GLY A 52 -8.97 -12.65 -27.96
N GLU A 53 -8.86 -12.30 -26.67
CA GLU A 53 -9.79 -11.38 -26.01
C GLU A 53 -9.39 -9.93 -26.33
N ASP A 54 -10.38 -9.05 -26.51
CA ASP A 54 -10.15 -7.63 -26.76
C ASP A 54 -9.78 -6.93 -25.44
N VAL A 55 -8.65 -6.20 -25.41
CA VAL A 55 -8.03 -5.64 -24.19
C VAL A 55 -8.02 -4.13 -24.19
#